data_AF-A0A8D8UHC1-F1
#
_entry.id   AF-A0A8D8UHC1-F1
#
_cell.length_a   1.000
_cell.length_b   1.000
_cell.length_c   1.000
_cell.angle_alpha   90.00
_cell.angle_beta   90.00
_cell.angle_gamma   90.00
#
_symmetry.space_group_name_H-M   'P 1'
#
loop_
_entity.id
_entity.type
_entity.pdbx_description
1 polymer ?
#
loop_
_entity_poly.entity_id
_entity_poly.type
_entity_poly.pdbx_seq_one_letter_code
_entity_poly.pdbx_strand_id
1 'polypeptide(L)'
;MNLDSLSLSLSQISYLVSNLNKKNFKATCEELNQLIVTQGFEADRHFLHCLFLYVDLSTEGIKNSRDSVHIQLLSQECGKLLIKPAFVSTLCFALNPFEKQTNLKASSQLLPNLSHVLKLNRLQEVVFGLTLLYTSNQEIHNFALVFVKQKLIELINSYITTASGTSSEEGGLDDYIITTMCVTTIRILFHS
;
A
#
# COMPACT_ATOMS: atom_id res chain seq x y z
N MET A 1 -9.95 -26.47 14.98
CA MET A 1 -8.56 -26.70 15.40
C MET A 1 -7.67 -26.42 14.18
N ASN A 2 -7.08 -25.23 14.11
CA ASN A 2 -6.13 -24.81 13.06
C ASN A 2 -5.31 -23.57 13.48
N LEU A 3 -5.38 -23.16 14.77
CA LEU A 3 -4.70 -21.96 15.24
C LEU A 3 -3.18 -22.16 15.21
N ASP A 4 -2.71 -23.35 15.58
CA ASP A 4 -1.27 -23.65 15.66
C ASP A 4 -0.59 -23.59 14.28
N SER A 5 -1.24 -24.04 13.20
CA SER A 5 -0.67 -23.99 11.85
C SER A 5 -0.65 -22.57 11.29
N LEU A 6 -1.69 -21.78 11.57
CA LEU A 6 -1.76 -20.39 11.15
C LEU A 6 -0.71 -19.56 11.91
N SER A 7 -0.68 -19.65 13.24
CA SER A 7 0.31 -18.97 14.08
C SER A 7 1.75 -19.33 13.71
N LEU A 8 2.02 -20.61 13.38
CA LEU A 8 3.32 -21.02 12.84
C LEU A 8 3.63 -20.32 11.51
N SER A 9 2.66 -20.30 10.59
CA SER A 9 2.84 -19.65 9.27
C SER A 9 3.07 -18.14 9.40
N LEU A 10 2.35 -17.46 10.30
CA LEU A 10 2.54 -16.04 10.57
C LEU A 10 3.94 -15.76 11.16
N SER A 11 4.40 -16.63 12.06
CA SER A 11 5.76 -16.55 12.61
C SER A 11 6.83 -16.75 11.53
N GLN A 12 6.60 -17.69 10.61
CA GLN A 12 7.48 -17.95 9.47
C GLN A 12 7.51 -16.77 8.50
N ILE A 13 6.38 -16.13 8.21
CA ILE A 13 6.32 -14.89 7.42
C ILE A 13 7.16 -13.80 8.08
N SER A 14 7.01 -13.56 9.38
CA SER A 14 7.81 -12.58 10.12
C SER A 14 9.31 -12.88 10.03
N TYR A 15 9.68 -14.16 10.16
CA TYR A 15 11.08 -14.60 10.05
C TYR A 15 11.65 -14.36 8.65
N LEU A 16 10.90 -14.74 7.60
CA LEU A 16 11.30 -14.57 6.21
C LEU A 16 11.50 -13.10 5.84
N VAL A 17 10.57 -12.24 6.26
CA VAL A 17 10.67 -10.79 6.01
C VAL A 17 11.84 -10.18 6.78
N SER A 18 12.04 -10.54 8.06
CA SER A 18 13.14 -9.99 8.86
C SER A 18 14.53 -10.37 8.35
N ASN A 19 14.68 -11.56 7.74
CA ASN A 19 15.95 -12.07 7.21
C ASN A 19 16.12 -11.86 5.70
N LEU A 20 15.22 -11.11 5.06
CA LEU A 20 15.27 -10.84 3.63
C LEU A 20 16.54 -10.08 3.26
N ASN A 21 17.26 -10.59 2.26
CA ASN A 21 18.47 -10.01 1.70
C ASN A 21 18.58 -10.35 0.21
N LYS A 22 19.57 -9.78 -0.48
CA LYS A 22 19.73 -9.97 -1.94
C LYS A 22 19.97 -11.43 -2.34
N LYS A 23 20.56 -12.26 -1.47
CA LYS A 23 20.92 -13.66 -1.78
C LYS A 23 19.71 -14.59 -1.70
N ASN A 24 18.82 -14.37 -0.73
CA ASN A 24 17.64 -15.21 -0.52
C ASN A 24 16.37 -14.65 -1.16
N PHE A 25 16.40 -13.43 -1.71
CA PHE A 25 15.22 -12.72 -2.25
C PHE A 25 14.25 -13.61 -3.03
N LYS A 26 14.72 -14.32 -4.05
CA LYS A 26 13.86 -15.15 -4.91
C LYS A 26 13.23 -16.32 -4.14
N ALA A 27 14.03 -17.05 -3.38
CA ALA A 27 13.57 -18.18 -2.58
C ALA A 27 12.55 -17.74 -1.52
N THR A 28 12.86 -16.64 -0.82
CA THR A 28 11.96 -16.04 0.17
C THR A 28 10.66 -15.57 -0.46
N CYS A 29 10.68 -14.98 -1.66
CA CYS A 29 9.46 -14.60 -2.37
C CYS A 29 8.60 -15.82 -2.73
N GLU A 30 9.20 -16.90 -3.22
CA GLU A 30 8.47 -18.13 -3.57
C GLU A 30 7.82 -18.75 -2.34
N GLU A 31 8.55 -18.84 -1.23
CA GLU A 31 8.06 -19.39 0.04
C GLU A 31 6.94 -18.53 0.65
N LEU A 32 7.09 -17.20 0.64
CA LEU A 32 6.05 -16.27 1.08
C LEU A 32 4.77 -16.45 0.26
N ASN A 33 4.87 -16.55 -1.06
CA ASN A 33 3.70 -16.78 -1.92
C ASN A 33 3.01 -18.11 -1.58
N GLN A 34 3.76 -19.18 -1.32
CA GLN A 34 3.17 -20.48 -0.91
C GLN A 34 2.43 -20.38 0.42
N LEU A 35 3.01 -19.71 1.42
CA LEU A 35 2.38 -19.50 2.72
C LEU A 35 1.10 -18.68 2.59
N ILE A 36 1.12 -17.60 1.80
CA ILE A 36 -0.04 -16.73 1.57
C ILE A 36 -1.16 -17.49 0.83
N VAL A 37 -0.82 -18.26 -0.21
CA VAL A 37 -1.82 -19.07 -0.94
C VAL A 37 -2.43 -20.14 -0.04
N THR A 38 -1.66 -20.72 0.88
CA THR A 38 -2.12 -21.78 1.79
C THR A 38 -3.01 -21.25 2.91
N GLN A 39 -2.60 -20.15 3.55
CA GLN A 39 -3.29 -19.59 4.72
C GLN A 39 -4.37 -18.56 4.35
N GLY A 40 -4.31 -18.03 3.13
CA GLY A 40 -5.28 -17.08 2.60
C GLY A 40 -5.13 -15.67 3.17
N PHE A 41 -6.27 -15.02 3.37
CA PHE A 41 -6.35 -13.57 3.61
C PHE A 41 -5.59 -13.08 4.85
N GLU A 42 -5.58 -13.88 5.93
CA GLU A 42 -4.91 -13.49 7.17
C GLU A 42 -3.39 -13.37 7.00
N ALA A 43 -2.79 -14.33 6.28
CA ALA A 43 -1.36 -14.31 5.98
C ALA A 43 -0.99 -13.17 5.03
N ASP A 44 -1.84 -12.86 4.04
CA ASP A 44 -1.63 -11.72 3.13
C ASP A 44 -1.58 -10.39 3.91
N ARG A 45 -2.51 -10.20 4.86
CA ARG A 45 -2.54 -9.02 5.73
C ARG A 45 -1.32 -8.91 6.64
N HIS A 46 -0.96 -10.01 7.29
CA HIS A 46 0.20 -10.07 8.19
C HIS A 46 1.52 -9.86 7.44
N PHE A 47 1.66 -10.45 6.26
CA PHE A 47 2.82 -10.26 5.40
C PHE A 47 3.02 -8.79 5.02
N LEU A 48 1.96 -8.13 4.55
CA LEU A 48 2.03 -6.71 4.21
C LEU A 48 2.37 -5.86 5.44
N HIS A 49 1.79 -6.17 6.61
CA HIS A 49 2.14 -5.53 7.86
C HIS A 49 3.64 -5.67 8.17
N CYS A 50 4.19 -6.88 8.10
CA CYS A 50 5.62 -7.12 8.30
C CYS A 50 6.48 -6.29 7.35
N LEU A 51 6.13 -6.19 6.06
CA LEU A 51 6.88 -5.35 5.12
C LEU A 51 6.93 -3.88 5.57
N PHE A 52 5.79 -3.33 5.99
CA PHE A 52 5.73 -1.96 6.51
C PHE A 52 6.51 -1.74 7.82
N LEU A 53 6.72 -2.79 8.63
CA LEU A 53 7.56 -2.72 9.84
C LEU A 53 9.05 -2.59 9.53
N TYR A 54 9.53 -3.24 8.45
CA TYR A 54 10.95 -3.30 8.10
C TYR A 54 11.37 -2.25 7.07
N VAL A 55 10.42 -1.52 6.47
CA VAL A 55 10.72 -0.40 5.56
C VAL A 55 10.78 0.90 6.34
N ASP A 56 11.94 1.58 6.29
CA ASP A 56 12.07 2.95 6.76
C ASP A 56 11.65 3.94 5.66
N LEU A 57 10.46 4.51 5.83
CA LEU A 57 9.88 5.51 4.92
C LEU A 57 10.32 6.95 5.27
N SER A 58 11.35 7.15 6.09
CA SER A 58 11.94 8.47 6.30
C SER A 58 12.75 8.93 5.08
N THR A 59 12.96 10.24 4.92
CA THR A 59 13.72 10.81 3.78
C THR A 59 15.17 10.32 3.75
N GLU A 60 15.78 10.09 4.91
CA GLU A 60 17.12 9.49 5.04
C GLU A 60 17.07 7.98 4.76
N GLY A 61 16.05 7.30 5.31
CA GLY A 61 15.74 5.91 5.05
C GLY A 61 15.69 5.63 3.55
N ILE A 62 14.86 6.35 2.80
CA ILE A 62 14.64 6.15 1.35
C ILE A 62 15.91 6.38 0.52
N LYS A 63 16.73 7.37 0.87
CA LYS A 63 18.00 7.63 0.16
C LYS A 63 19.02 6.52 0.40
N ASN A 64 19.09 6.01 1.62
CA ASN A 64 19.96 4.88 1.98
C ASN A 64 19.41 3.54 1.47
N SER A 65 18.11 3.46 1.20
CA SER A 65 17.37 2.24 0.91
C SER A 65 16.82 2.13 -0.51
N ARG A 66 17.23 2.99 -1.46
CA ARG A 66 16.84 2.82 -2.88
C ARG A 66 17.15 1.42 -3.43
N ASP A 67 18.08 0.69 -2.81
CA ASP A 67 18.42 -0.71 -3.10
C ASP A 67 18.01 -1.71 -2.00
N SER A 68 17.16 -1.32 -1.04
CA SER A 68 16.65 -2.23 -0.01
C SER A 68 15.69 -3.23 -0.63
N VAL A 69 16.01 -4.51 -0.43
CA VAL A 69 15.18 -5.63 -0.89
C VAL A 69 13.77 -5.59 -0.31
N HIS A 70 13.57 -5.01 0.87
CA HIS A 70 12.25 -4.82 1.48
C HIS A 70 11.41 -3.80 0.72
N ILE A 71 12.03 -2.70 0.27
CA ILE A 71 11.33 -1.70 -0.56
C ILE A 71 10.97 -2.27 -1.92
N GLN A 72 11.89 -3.03 -2.52
CA GLN A 72 11.62 -3.70 -3.80
C GLN A 72 10.44 -4.67 -3.67
N LEU A 73 10.41 -5.49 -2.61
CA LEU A 73 9.31 -6.41 -2.36
C LEU A 73 8.00 -5.67 -2.04
N LEU A 74 8.05 -4.61 -1.22
CA LEU A 74 6.88 -3.79 -0.92
C LEU A 74 6.28 -3.17 -2.19
N SER A 75 7.10 -2.61 -3.08
CA SER A 75 6.64 -2.06 -4.36
C SER A 75 5.96 -3.12 -5.23
N GLN A 76 6.55 -4.32 -5.33
CA GLN A 76 5.96 -5.43 -6.06
C GLN A 76 4.60 -5.86 -5.49
N GLU A 77 4.48 -5.96 -4.17
CA GLU A 77 3.26 -6.44 -3.51
C GLU A 77 2.16 -5.38 -3.49
N CYS A 78 2.49 -4.11 -3.30
CA CYS A 78 1.52 -3.02 -3.42
C CYS A 78 0.96 -2.91 -4.85
N GLY A 79 1.78 -3.15 -5.88
CA GLY A 79 1.29 -3.20 -7.27
C GLY A 79 0.23 -4.29 -7.49
N LYS A 80 0.42 -5.48 -6.88
CA LYS A 80 -0.59 -6.55 -6.90
C LYS A 80 -1.79 -6.25 -6.01
N LEU A 81 -1.59 -5.50 -4.92
CA LEU A 81 -2.63 -5.22 -3.94
C LEU A 81 -3.70 -4.26 -4.49
N LEU A 82 -3.32 -3.30 -5.33
CA LEU A 82 -4.23 -2.30 -5.90
C LEU A 82 -5.39 -2.89 -6.70
N ILE A 83 -5.20 -4.08 -7.26
CA ILE A 83 -6.23 -4.81 -8.04
C ILE A 83 -7.02 -5.83 -7.20
N LYS A 84 -6.64 -6.06 -5.94
CA LYS A 84 -7.32 -7.03 -5.07
C LYS A 84 -8.59 -6.41 -4.47
N PRO A 85 -9.71 -7.15 -4.40
CA PRO A 85 -10.97 -6.63 -3.84
C PRO A 85 -10.87 -6.27 -2.35
N ALA A 86 -9.91 -6.86 -1.63
CA ALA A 86 -9.68 -6.60 -0.21
C ALA A 86 -8.63 -5.50 0.07
N PHE A 87 -8.25 -4.72 -0.95
CA PHE A 87 -7.23 -3.67 -0.87
C PHE A 87 -7.38 -2.79 0.36
N VAL A 88 -8.58 -2.22 0.57
CA VAL A 88 -8.85 -1.28 1.67
C VAL A 88 -8.58 -1.92 3.03
N SER A 89 -9.20 -3.06 3.30
CA SER A 89 -9.04 -3.76 4.57
C SER A 89 -7.60 -4.22 4.83
N THR A 90 -6.89 -4.65 3.78
CA THR A 90 -5.51 -5.14 3.91
C THR A 90 -4.53 -3.99 4.17
N LEU A 91 -4.67 -2.89 3.42
CA LEU A 91 -3.81 -1.72 3.59
C LEU A 91 -4.03 -1.03 4.94
N CYS A 92 -5.29 -0.82 5.34
CA CYS A 92 -5.62 -0.24 6.65
C CYS A 92 -5.11 -1.10 7.80
N PHE A 93 -5.22 -2.43 7.69
CA PHE A 93 -4.65 -3.34 8.69
C PHE A 93 -3.12 -3.22 8.76
N ALA A 94 -2.45 -3.26 7.61
CA ALA A 94 -0.99 -3.28 7.55
C ALA A 94 -0.34 -1.99 8.11
N LEU A 95 -1.01 -0.85 7.94
CA LEU A 95 -0.55 0.44 8.44
C LEU A 95 -1.04 0.78 9.85
N ASN A 96 -1.88 -0.08 10.44
CA ASN A 96 -2.30 0.10 11.82
C ASN A 96 -1.15 -0.34 12.75
N PRO A 97 -0.68 0.52 13.67
CA PRO A 97 0.34 0.13 14.62
C PRO A 97 -0.25 -0.81 15.67
N PHE A 98 -0.25 -2.10 15.39
CA PHE A 98 -0.46 -3.11 16.42
C PHE A 98 0.76 -3.08 17.35
N GLU A 99 0.59 -2.41 18.49
CA GLU A 99 1.50 -2.40 19.64
C GLU A 99 2.94 -1.92 19.41
N LYS A 100 3.23 -0.67 19.80
CA LYS A 100 4.54 -0.12 20.26
C LYS A 100 5.84 -0.36 19.44
N GLN A 101 5.83 -1.11 18.33
CA GLN A 101 7.02 -1.58 17.62
C GLN A 101 7.02 -1.27 16.13
N THR A 102 6.19 -0.33 15.67
CA THR A 102 6.23 0.08 14.26
C THR A 102 7.32 1.13 14.05
N ASN A 103 8.37 0.79 13.28
CA ASN A 103 9.27 1.82 12.71
C ASN A 103 8.51 2.81 11.83
N LEU A 104 7.30 2.45 11.40
CA LEU A 104 6.34 3.30 10.74
C LEU A 104 5.85 4.41 11.69
N LYS A 105 6.63 5.48 11.81
CA LYS A 105 6.21 6.70 12.50
C LYS A 105 5.21 7.43 11.61
N ALA A 106 4.03 7.71 12.15
CA ALA A 106 3.09 8.63 11.50
C ALA A 106 3.80 9.97 11.30
N SER A 107 3.85 10.41 10.05
CA SER A 107 4.55 11.61 9.63
C SER A 107 3.80 12.22 8.45
N SER A 108 3.80 13.53 8.35
CA SER A 108 3.24 14.23 7.20
C SER A 108 3.93 13.83 5.88
N GLN A 109 5.15 13.29 5.96
CA GLN A 109 5.90 12.80 4.79
C GLN A 109 5.63 11.33 4.46
N LEU A 110 4.89 10.59 5.30
CA LEU A 110 4.65 9.15 5.11
C LEU A 110 3.99 8.85 3.75
N LEU A 111 2.88 9.51 3.45
CA LEU A 111 2.12 9.28 2.21
C LEU A 111 2.88 9.78 0.96
N PRO A 112 3.48 10.99 0.94
CA PRO A 112 4.35 11.42 -0.15
C PRO A 112 5.50 10.45 -0.44
N ASN A 113 6.16 9.98 0.61
CA ASN A 113 7.28 9.04 0.50
C ASN A 113 6.81 7.67 0.00
N LEU A 114 5.69 7.19 0.49
CA LEU A 114 5.11 5.93 0.05
C LEU A 114 4.67 5.99 -1.41
N SER A 115 4.04 7.09 -1.83
CA SER A 115 3.73 7.32 -3.25
C SER A 115 4.97 7.24 -4.13
N HIS A 116 6.05 7.93 -3.73
CA HIS A 116 7.31 7.92 -4.46
C HIS A 116 7.95 6.53 -4.51
N VAL A 117 8.00 5.83 -3.38
CA VAL A 117 8.60 4.48 -3.28
C VAL A 117 7.82 3.46 -4.11
N LEU A 118 6.49 3.53 -4.05
CA LEU A 118 5.61 2.63 -4.80
C LEU A 118 5.46 3.02 -6.27
N LYS A 119 5.95 4.20 -6.66
CA LYS A 119 5.81 4.78 -8.01
C LYS A 119 4.34 4.86 -8.45
N LEU A 120 3.48 5.32 -7.54
CA LEU A 120 2.05 5.45 -7.81
C LEU A 120 1.81 6.49 -8.91
N ASN A 121 0.92 6.17 -9.85
CA ASN A 121 0.39 7.17 -10.78
C ASN A 121 -0.61 8.11 -10.07
N ARG A 122 -1.00 9.21 -10.71
CA ARG A 122 -1.86 10.24 -10.07
C ARG A 122 -3.19 9.67 -9.56
N LEU A 123 -3.80 8.73 -10.30
CA LEU A 123 -5.04 8.10 -9.91
C LEU A 123 -4.83 7.17 -8.70
N GLN A 124 -3.76 6.37 -8.73
CA GLN A 124 -3.37 5.49 -7.63
C GLN A 124 -3.03 6.27 -6.36
N GLU A 125 -2.40 7.44 -6.46
CA GLU A 125 -2.17 8.33 -5.31
C GLU A 125 -3.49 8.71 -4.63
N VAL A 126 -4.50 9.10 -5.40
CA VAL A 126 -5.83 9.45 -4.87
C VAL A 126 -6.51 8.24 -4.23
N VAL A 127 -6.52 7.09 -4.90
CA VAL A 127 -7.10 5.84 -4.36
C VAL A 127 -6.42 5.40 -3.08
N PHE A 128 -5.09 5.48 -3.04
CA PHE A 128 -4.30 5.13 -1.88
C PHE A 128 -4.62 6.06 -0.70
N GLY A 129 -4.66 7.37 -0.93
CA GLY A 129 -5.04 8.35 0.08
C GLY A 129 -6.47 8.15 0.59
N LEU A 130 -7.43 7.92 -0.30
CA LEU A 130 -8.84 7.68 0.06
C LEU A 130 -8.98 6.42 0.92
N THR A 131 -8.23 5.37 0.59
CA THR A 131 -8.21 4.14 1.37
C THR A 131 -7.76 4.39 2.80
N LEU A 132 -6.76 5.23 3.00
CA LEU A 132 -6.26 5.57 4.32
C LEU A 132 -7.23 6.42 5.15
N LEU A 133 -8.32 6.94 4.58
CA LEU A 133 -9.40 7.54 5.36
C LEU A 133 -10.24 6.50 6.12
N TYR A 134 -10.10 5.21 5.80
CA TYR A 134 -10.77 4.12 6.53
C TYR A 134 -9.90 3.52 7.66
N THR A 135 -8.70 4.07 7.90
CA THR A 135 -7.83 3.58 8.98
C THR A 135 -8.37 3.96 10.36
N SER A 136 -8.11 3.12 11.35
CA SER A 136 -8.37 3.43 12.76
C SER A 136 -7.37 4.42 13.37
N ASN A 137 -6.22 4.63 12.71
CA ASN A 137 -5.17 5.54 13.18
C ASN A 137 -5.50 7.00 12.83
N GLN A 138 -5.88 7.79 13.83
CA GLN A 138 -6.30 9.19 13.67
C GLN A 138 -5.21 10.09 13.06
N GLU A 139 -3.93 9.85 13.35
CA GLU A 139 -2.84 10.64 12.77
C GLU A 139 -2.69 10.37 11.28
N ILE A 140 -2.66 9.10 10.89
CA ILE A 140 -2.61 8.69 9.47
C ILE A 140 -3.85 9.19 8.73
N HIS A 141 -5.03 9.08 9.35
CA HIS A 141 -6.29 9.61 8.80
C HIS A 141 -6.18 11.11 8.49
N ASN A 142 -5.67 11.91 9.43
CA ASN A 142 -5.54 13.36 9.24
C ASN A 142 -4.53 13.71 8.15
N PHE A 143 -3.41 12.99 8.06
CA PHE A 143 -2.46 13.17 6.96
C PHE A 143 -3.05 12.74 5.61
N ALA A 144 -3.80 11.64 5.58
CA ALA A 144 -4.51 11.18 4.39
C ALA A 144 -5.53 12.20 3.90
N LEU A 145 -6.26 12.86 4.81
CA LEU A 145 -7.22 13.91 4.44
C LEU A 145 -6.55 15.07 3.70
N VAL A 146 -5.41 15.55 4.20
CA VAL A 146 -4.63 16.62 3.55
C VAL A 146 -4.07 16.15 2.21
N PHE A 147 -3.50 14.95 2.18
CA PHE A 147 -2.91 14.36 0.97
C PHE A 147 -3.94 14.16 -0.14
N VAL A 148 -5.11 13.59 0.16
CA VAL A 148 -6.19 13.37 -0.81
C VAL A 148 -6.68 14.69 -1.39
N LYS A 149 -6.87 15.73 -0.56
CA LYS A 149 -7.30 17.05 -1.04
C LYS A 149 -6.33 17.60 -2.08
N GLN A 150 -5.03 17.52 -1.80
CA GLN A 150 -4.00 17.97 -2.74
C GLN A 150 -4.01 17.13 -4.02
N LYS A 151 -3.98 15.79 -3.91
CA LYS A 151 -3.88 14.88 -5.06
C LYS A 151 -5.12 14.86 -5.93
N LEU A 152 -6.30 15.05 -5.35
CA LEU A 152 -7.54 15.17 -6.11
C LEU A 152 -7.55 16.44 -6.97
N ILE A 153 -7.07 17.58 -6.43
CA ILE A 153 -6.94 18.83 -7.18
C ILE A 153 -5.94 18.65 -8.34
N GLU A 154 -4.77 18.04 -8.07
CA GLU A 154 -3.76 17.73 -9.09
C GLU A 154 -4.32 16.82 -10.21
N LEU A 155 -5.12 15.81 -9.84
CA LEU A 155 -5.76 14.90 -10.77
C LEU A 155 -6.79 15.63 -11.65
N ILE A 156 -7.69 16.41 -11.07
CA ILE A 156 -8.71 17.18 -11.81
C ILE A 156 -8.04 18.15 -12.80
N ASN A 157 -7.04 18.91 -12.35
CA ASN A 157 -6.32 19.84 -13.20
C ASN A 157 -5.61 19.13 -14.37
N SER A 158 -5.15 17.90 -14.16
CA SER A 158 -4.56 17.09 -15.22
C SER A 158 -5.57 16.73 -16.30
N TYR A 159 -6.78 16.30 -15.93
CA TYR A 159 -7.83 16.00 -16.90
C TYR A 159 -8.33 17.24 -17.65
N ILE A 160 -8.45 18.39 -16.97
CA ILE A 160 -8.83 19.66 -17.62
C ILE A 160 -7.77 20.08 -18.64
N THR A 161 -6.48 19.96 -18.30
CA THR A 161 -5.38 20.32 -19.19
C THR A 161 -5.32 19.39 -20.40
N THR A 162 -5.50 18.08 -20.20
CA THR A 162 -5.54 17.09 -21.29
C THR A 162 -6.78 17.27 -22.18
N ALA A 163 -7.93 17.64 -21.63
CA ALA A 163 -9.13 17.95 -22.41
C ALA A 163 -8.98 19.20 -23.30
N SER A 164 -8.03 20.07 -22.98
CA SER A 164 -7.75 21.31 -23.72
C SER A 164 -6.74 21.12 -24.86
N GLY A 165 -6.07 19.96 -24.92
CA GLY A 165 -5.10 19.61 -25.96
C GLY A 165 -5.46 18.27 -26.60
N THR A 166 -5.83 18.29 -27.88
CA THR A 166 -6.13 17.09 -28.66
C THR A 166 -4.96 16.10 -28.65
N SER A 167 -5.06 14.97 -27.94
CA SER A 167 -4.49 13.67 -28.36
C SER A 167 -4.93 12.50 -27.47
N SER A 168 -5.22 11.43 -28.20
CA SER A 168 -5.65 10.07 -27.92
C SER A 168 -5.20 9.36 -26.62
N GLU A 169 -6.15 8.58 -26.11
CA GLU A 169 -6.03 7.17 -25.69
C GLU A 169 -4.91 6.80 -24.71
N GLU A 170 -5.24 6.83 -23.42
CA GLU A 170 -4.60 5.95 -22.42
C GLU A 170 -5.60 5.66 -21.27
N GLY A 171 -6.78 5.15 -21.62
CA GLY A 171 -7.79 4.68 -20.67
C GLY A 171 -7.77 3.16 -20.60
N GLY A 172 -6.73 2.57 -20.01
CA GLY A 172 -6.62 1.13 -19.83
C GLY A 172 -7.74 0.57 -18.94
N LEU A 173 -8.06 -0.71 -19.09
CA LEU A 173 -9.06 -1.43 -18.27
C LEU A 173 -8.81 -1.29 -16.75
N ASP A 174 -7.54 -1.11 -16.35
CA ASP A 174 -7.13 -0.85 -14.97
C ASP A 174 -7.60 0.51 -14.46
N ASP A 175 -7.62 1.54 -15.32
CA ASP A 175 -8.16 2.86 -14.99
C ASP A 175 -9.67 2.80 -14.74
N TYR A 176 -10.41 1.92 -15.45
CA TYR A 176 -11.84 1.76 -15.23
C TYR A 176 -12.16 1.16 -13.84
N ILE A 177 -11.42 0.13 -13.41
CA ILE A 177 -11.63 -0.50 -12.10
C ILE A 177 -11.24 0.48 -10.98
N ILE A 178 -10.12 1.17 -11.13
CA ILE A 178 -9.63 2.16 -10.17
C ILE A 178 -10.58 3.37 -10.13
N THR A 179 -11.09 3.82 -11.27
CA THR A 179 -12.13 4.88 -11.35
C THR A 179 -13.43 4.42 -10.70
N THR A 180 -13.85 3.17 -10.88
CA THR A 180 -15.07 2.64 -10.25
C THR A 180 -14.90 2.55 -8.74
N MET A 181 -13.74 2.12 -8.23
CA MET A 181 -13.39 2.16 -6.81
C MET A 181 -13.36 3.61 -6.28
N CYS A 182 -12.73 4.54 -7.01
CA CYS A 182 -12.70 5.97 -6.71
C CYS A 182 -14.12 6.56 -6.61
N VAL A 183 -14.96 6.34 -7.63
CA VAL A 183 -16.33 6.86 -7.68
C VAL A 183 -17.18 6.27 -6.57
N THR A 184 -17.03 4.97 -6.28
CA THR A 184 -17.76 4.34 -5.16
C THR A 184 -17.31 4.93 -3.82
N THR A 185 -16.01 5.17 -3.65
CA THR A 185 -15.42 5.75 -2.42
C THR A 185 -15.81 7.22 -2.23
N ILE A 186 -15.76 8.02 -3.29
CA ILE A 186 -16.21 9.42 -3.30
C ILE A 186 -17.71 9.49 -3.01
N ARG A 187 -18.50 8.58 -3.58
CA ARG A 187 -19.95 8.51 -3.36
C ARG A 187 -20.29 8.15 -1.91
N ILE A 188 -19.47 7.33 -1.25
CA ILE A 188 -19.58 7.09 0.21
C ILE A 188 -19.21 8.36 1.00
N LEU A 189 -18.19 9.10 0.55
CA LEU A 189 -17.72 10.33 1.21
C LEU A 189 -18.72 11.50 1.16
N PHE A 190 -19.54 11.59 0.11
CA PHE A 190 -20.53 12.67 -0.09
C PHE A 190 -21.95 12.29 0.35
N HIS A 191 -22.20 11.06 0.78
CA HIS A 191 -23.51 10.58 1.21
C HIS A 191 -23.57 10.19 2.71
N SER A 192 -22.51 10.50 3.46
CA SER A 192 -22.40 10.38 4.92
C SER A 192 -22.38 11.77 5.54
#